data_AF-A0A963PVQ4-F1
#
_entry.id   AF-A0A963PVQ4-F1
#
_cell.length_a   1.000
_cell.length_b   1.000
_cell.length_c   1.000
_cell.angle_alpha   90.00
_cell.angle_beta   90.00
_cell.angle_gamma   90.00
#
_symmetry.space_group_name_H-M   'P 1'
#
loop_
_entity.id
_entity.type
_entity.pdbx_description
1 polymer ?
#
loop_
_entity_poly.entity_id
_entity_poly.type
_entity_poly.pdbx_seq_one_letter_code
_entity_poly.pdbx_strand_id
1 'polypeptide(L)'
;RLRPAPHCRSKILSYSLKIEPAGHFINWQQDPFANYQARLVFPEKTREFKITVDVVADMSVYNPFDFFLEPTAEKYPFKYEALLQQELAPYLAVEPASEPMKAYLARIDRSERRTIDFLIDVNRMVSQDVRYLIRMEPGVQTPDETLSLASGSCRDSTWLLVNLLRHCGLAARFTSGYLIQLVPDVKALDGPSGTEVDFTDLHAWC
;
A
#
# COMPACT_ATOMS: atom_id res chain seq x y z
N ARG A 1 -8.17 7.08 5.17
CA ARG A 1 -7.20 7.47 6.22
C ARG A 1 -6.77 8.88 5.91
N LEU A 2 -7.04 9.85 6.79
CA LEU A 2 -6.89 11.27 6.48
C LEU A 2 -5.68 11.93 7.13
N ARG A 3 -5.00 11.22 8.03
CA ARG A 3 -3.78 11.69 8.72
C ARG A 3 -2.59 10.81 8.29
N PRO A 4 -1.46 11.40 7.88
CA PRO A 4 -0.25 10.64 7.58
C PRO A 4 0.20 9.78 8.78
N ALA A 5 0.82 8.64 8.47
CA ALA A 5 1.37 7.76 9.50
C ALA A 5 2.53 8.46 10.24
N PRO A 6 2.67 8.30 11.56
CA PRO A 6 3.74 8.96 12.33
C PRO A 6 5.15 8.53 11.91
N HIS A 7 5.28 7.36 11.30
CA HIS A 7 6.55 6.78 10.85
C HIS A 7 6.81 6.96 9.35
N CYS A 8 6.09 7.87 8.67
CA CYS A 8 6.39 8.18 7.27
C CYS A 8 7.77 8.84 7.14
N ARG A 9 8.51 8.48 6.08
CA ARG A 9 9.83 9.08 5.80
C ARG A 9 9.71 10.57 5.43
N SER A 10 8.67 10.93 4.68
CA SER A 10 8.37 12.32 4.35
C SER A 10 8.01 13.10 5.62
N LYS A 11 8.78 14.15 5.91
CA LYS A 11 8.57 14.97 7.10
C LYS A 11 7.28 15.79 6.95
N ILE A 12 6.32 15.55 7.85
CA ILE A 12 5.10 16.37 7.94
C ILE A 12 5.40 17.60 8.79
N LEU A 13 5.43 18.78 8.15
CA LEU A 13 5.70 20.07 8.79
C LEU A 13 4.48 20.59 9.54
N SER A 14 3.29 20.40 9.00
CA SER A 14 2.04 20.73 9.66
C SER A 14 0.89 19.85 9.17
N TYR A 15 -0.09 19.66 10.06
CA TYR A 15 -1.32 18.92 9.79
C TYR A 15 -2.48 19.62 10.49
N SER A 16 -3.56 19.86 9.76
CA SER A 16 -4.82 20.42 10.26
C SER A 16 -5.98 19.48 9.87
N LEU A 17 -6.94 19.34 10.78
CA LEU A 17 -8.19 18.62 10.53
C LEU A 17 -9.36 19.49 11.01
N LYS A 18 -10.14 20.01 10.06
CA LYS A 18 -11.37 20.74 10.34
C LYS A 18 -12.56 19.86 9.97
N ILE A 19 -13.51 19.74 10.89
CA ILE A 19 -14.71 18.92 10.72
C ILE A 19 -15.94 19.78 10.95
N GLU A 20 -16.90 19.65 10.05
CA GLU A 20 -18.18 20.34 10.08
C GLU A 20 -19.31 19.30 10.03
N PRO A 21 -20.37 19.42 10.84
CA PRO A 21 -20.71 20.58 11.69
C PRO A 21 -19.80 20.73 12.91
N ALA A 22 -19.66 21.99 13.37
CA ALA A 22 -18.95 22.30 14.61
C ALA A 22 -19.71 21.76 15.84
N GLY A 23 -19.08 21.81 17.02
CA GLY A 23 -19.68 21.31 18.28
C GLY A 23 -19.73 19.78 18.40
N HIS A 24 -19.04 19.06 17.50
CA HIS A 24 -18.80 17.63 17.64
C HIS A 24 -17.75 17.36 18.71
N PHE A 25 -17.80 16.15 19.29
CA PHE A 25 -16.70 15.64 20.10
C PHE A 25 -15.74 14.86 19.20
N ILE A 26 -14.45 15.14 19.33
CA ILE A 26 -13.37 14.38 18.68
C ILE A 26 -12.48 13.74 19.74
N ASN A 27 -12.30 12.44 19.64
CA ASN A 27 -11.32 11.69 20.44
C ASN A 27 -10.29 11.05 19.51
N TRP A 28 -9.01 11.30 19.75
CA TRP A 28 -7.91 10.71 19.00
C TRP A 28 -7.38 9.48 19.71
N GLN A 29 -7.20 8.40 18.94
CA GLN A 29 -6.65 7.14 19.42
C GLN A 29 -5.60 6.62 18.44
N GLN A 30 -4.75 5.71 18.88
CA GLN A 30 -3.86 4.95 18.00
C GLN A 30 -4.33 3.49 17.92
N ASP A 31 -4.34 2.94 16.71
CA ASP A 31 -4.52 1.49 16.53
C ASP A 31 -3.21 0.73 16.83
N PRO A 32 -3.21 -0.62 16.89
CA PRO A 32 -2.00 -1.41 17.11
C PRO A 32 -0.90 -1.21 16.06
N PHE A 33 -1.21 -0.59 14.92
CA PHE A 33 -0.26 -0.24 13.86
C PHE A 33 0.17 1.23 13.92
N ALA A 34 -0.09 1.91 15.04
CA ALA A 34 0.18 3.31 15.30
C ALA A 34 -0.52 4.31 14.35
N ASN A 35 -1.60 3.90 13.67
CA ASN A 35 -2.41 4.83 12.89
C ASN A 35 -3.24 5.70 13.83
N TYR A 36 -3.25 7.01 13.58
CA TYR A 36 -4.16 7.93 14.29
C TYR A 36 -5.59 7.78 13.78
N GLN A 37 -6.51 7.48 14.69
CA GLN A 37 -7.94 7.37 14.45
C GLN A 37 -8.68 8.49 15.16
N ALA A 38 -9.38 9.34 14.40
CA ALA A 38 -10.32 10.30 14.95
C ALA A 38 -11.69 9.63 15.12
N ARG A 39 -12.17 9.52 16.35
CA ARG A 39 -13.54 9.10 16.67
C ARG A 39 -14.40 10.33 16.91
N LEU A 40 -15.45 10.47 16.12
CA LEU A 40 -16.32 11.65 16.11
C LEU A 40 -17.70 11.30 16.64
N VAL A 41 -18.23 12.13 17.52
CA VAL A 41 -19.60 12.05 18.02
C VAL A 41 -20.29 13.38 17.74
N PHE A 42 -21.38 13.32 16.99
CA PHE A 42 -22.21 14.47 16.65
C PHE A 42 -23.49 14.43 17.49
N PRO A 43 -23.72 15.39 18.40
CA PRO A 43 -24.92 15.38 19.23
C PRO A 43 -26.20 15.70 18.43
N GLU A 44 -26.07 16.53 17.39
CA GLU A 44 -27.19 17.01 16.60
C GLU A 44 -27.19 16.41 15.18
N LYS A 45 -28.39 16.32 14.60
CA LYS A 45 -28.54 15.93 13.19
C LYS A 45 -27.99 17.03 12.29
N THR A 46 -27.26 16.64 11.25
CA THR A 46 -26.76 17.56 10.23
C THR A 46 -27.25 17.15 8.85
N ARG A 47 -27.35 18.12 7.94
CA ARG A 47 -27.61 17.88 6.51
C ARG A 47 -26.32 17.84 5.69
N GLU A 48 -25.22 18.30 6.26
CA GLU A 48 -23.91 18.34 5.62
C GLU A 48 -22.84 17.83 6.58
N PHE A 49 -21.95 16.98 6.08
CA PHE A 49 -20.77 16.53 6.78
C PHE A 49 -19.56 16.83 5.91
N LYS A 50 -18.67 17.68 6.40
CA LYS A 50 -17.49 18.13 5.66
C LYS A 50 -16.25 17.89 6.49
N ILE A 51 -15.25 17.32 5.86
CA ILE A 51 -13.91 17.15 6.42
C ILE A 51 -12.95 17.91 5.52
N THR A 52 -12.17 18.80 6.13
CA THR A 52 -11.08 19.52 5.46
C THR A 52 -9.77 19.12 6.14
N VAL A 53 -8.78 18.75 5.35
CA VAL A 53 -7.45 18.36 5.82
C VAL A 53 -6.43 19.24 5.12
N ASP A 54 -5.62 19.94 5.90
CA ASP A 54 -4.46 20.65 5.38
C ASP A 54 -3.19 19.91 5.81
N VAL A 55 -2.31 19.62 4.86
CA VAL A 55 -1.02 18.99 5.12
C VAL A 55 0.06 19.80 4.43
N VAL A 56 1.10 20.14 5.19
CA VAL A 56 2.36 20.64 4.63
C VAL A 56 3.41 19.56 4.88
N ALA A 57 3.97 19.01 3.80
CA ALA A 57 4.98 17.96 3.86
C ALA A 57 6.22 18.37 3.07
N ASP A 58 7.38 17.93 3.56
CA ASP A 58 8.64 18.04 2.83
C ASP A 58 8.70 16.97 1.73
N MET A 59 8.70 17.41 0.48
CA MET A 59 8.81 16.56 -0.70
C MET A 59 10.28 16.41 -1.10
N SER A 60 10.98 15.52 -0.40
CA SER A 60 12.37 15.17 -0.69
C SER A 60 12.43 13.90 -1.57
N VAL A 61 13.41 13.82 -2.47
CA VAL A 61 13.66 12.60 -3.26
C VAL A 61 14.41 11.60 -2.39
N TYR A 62 13.83 10.41 -2.21
CA TYR A 62 14.44 9.30 -1.47
C TYR A 62 14.88 8.20 -2.44
N ASN A 63 16.07 7.64 -2.25
CA ASN A 63 16.47 6.43 -2.96
C ASN A 63 15.65 5.25 -2.41
N PRO A 64 14.81 4.58 -3.23
CA PRO A 64 13.97 3.48 -2.76
C PRO A 64 14.76 2.24 -2.37
N PHE A 65 16.04 2.14 -2.77
CA PHE A 65 16.93 1.03 -2.45
C PHE A 65 17.99 1.38 -1.40
N ASP A 66 17.83 2.51 -0.70
CA ASP A 66 18.72 2.89 0.42
C ASP A 66 18.32 2.15 1.71
N PHE A 67 18.63 0.86 1.73
CA PHE A 67 18.49 -0.04 2.87
C PHE A 67 19.44 -1.25 2.72
N PHE A 68 19.72 -1.92 3.82
CA PHE A 68 20.42 -3.20 3.84
C PHE A 68 19.43 -4.31 4.18
N LEU A 69 19.60 -5.48 3.55
CA LEU A 69 18.96 -6.70 4.01
C LEU A 69 19.86 -7.38 5.05
N GLU A 70 19.24 -8.00 6.04
CA GLU A 70 19.95 -8.94 6.92
C GLU A 70 20.59 -10.05 6.08
N PRO A 71 21.78 -10.56 6.45
CA PRO A 71 22.46 -11.61 5.68
C PRO A 71 21.59 -12.85 5.44
N THR A 72 20.70 -13.18 6.38
CA THR A 72 19.77 -14.31 6.30
C THR A 72 18.65 -14.10 5.26
N ALA A 73 18.37 -12.86 4.87
CA ALA A 73 17.32 -12.49 3.93
C ALA A 73 17.86 -11.93 2.60
N GLU A 74 19.18 -11.92 2.38
CA GLU A 74 19.80 -11.45 1.13
C GLU A 74 19.32 -12.26 -0.09
N LYS A 75 19.08 -13.56 0.13
CA LYS A 75 18.60 -14.50 -0.89
C LYS A 75 17.24 -15.10 -0.51
N TYR A 76 16.34 -15.11 -1.48
CA TYR A 76 15.10 -15.86 -1.42
C TYR A 76 15.36 -17.29 -1.94
N PRO A 77 14.72 -18.34 -1.38
CA PRO A 77 13.87 -18.30 -0.19
C PRO A 77 14.67 -18.26 1.11
N PHE A 78 14.13 -17.59 2.13
CA PHE A 78 14.69 -17.57 3.48
C PHE A 78 13.62 -17.87 4.53
N LYS A 79 14.04 -18.04 5.78
CA LYS A 79 13.15 -18.22 6.94
C LYS A 79 13.35 -17.07 7.93
N TYR A 80 12.24 -16.57 8.46
CA TYR A 80 12.29 -15.65 9.59
C TYR A 80 12.80 -16.38 10.84
N GLU A 81 13.50 -15.65 11.71
CA GLU A 81 13.81 -16.13 13.06
C GLU A 81 12.51 -16.43 13.81
N ALA A 82 12.51 -17.42 14.70
CA ALA A 82 11.29 -17.90 15.36
C ALA A 82 10.48 -16.79 16.05
N LEU A 83 11.15 -15.89 16.78
CA LEU A 83 10.48 -14.77 17.44
C LEU A 83 9.90 -13.79 16.42
N LEU A 84 10.68 -13.40 15.42
CA LEU A 84 10.24 -12.51 14.35
C LEU A 84 9.08 -13.12 13.54
N GLN A 85 9.10 -14.42 13.29
CA GLN A 85 8.01 -15.14 12.62
C GLN A 85 6.72 -15.05 13.43
N GLN A 86 6.78 -15.17 14.76
CA GLN A 86 5.63 -15.02 15.65
C GLN A 86 5.09 -13.59 15.61
N GLU A 87 5.95 -12.58 15.64
CA GLU A 87 5.57 -11.17 15.53
C GLU A 87 4.94 -10.84 14.16
N LEU A 88 5.44 -11.47 13.10
CA LEU A 88 4.97 -11.30 11.73
C LEU A 88 3.78 -12.20 11.36
N ALA A 89 3.27 -13.02 12.27
CA ALA A 89 2.20 -13.98 11.98
C ALA A 89 0.97 -13.36 11.26
N PRO A 90 0.46 -12.17 11.64
CA PRO A 90 -0.65 -11.52 10.92
C PRO A 90 -0.32 -11.13 9.47
N TYR A 91 0.96 -10.96 9.15
CA TYR A 91 1.46 -10.60 7.82
C TYR A 91 1.87 -11.82 7.00
N LEU A 92 1.88 -13.01 7.59
CA LEU A 92 2.17 -14.30 6.96
C LEU A 92 0.92 -15.17 6.77
N ALA A 93 -0.18 -14.81 7.43
CA ALA A 93 -1.42 -15.57 7.36
C ALA A 93 -1.96 -15.65 5.92
N VAL A 94 -2.18 -16.89 5.46
CA VAL A 94 -2.75 -17.22 4.15
C VAL A 94 -4.04 -18.00 4.33
N GLU A 95 -5.01 -17.74 3.45
CA GLU A 95 -6.14 -18.64 3.25
C GLU A 95 -5.72 -19.77 2.29
N PRO A 96 -6.43 -20.92 2.28
CA PRO A 96 -6.16 -21.97 1.29
C PRO A 96 -6.25 -21.42 -0.14
N ALA A 97 -5.19 -21.65 -0.94
CA ALA A 97 -5.15 -21.18 -2.32
C ALA A 97 -6.22 -21.88 -3.17
N SER A 98 -7.01 -21.09 -3.89
CA SER A 98 -7.91 -21.54 -4.95
C SER A 98 -7.13 -22.09 -6.16
N GLU A 99 -7.82 -22.71 -7.12
CA GLU A 99 -7.17 -23.17 -8.36
C GLU A 99 -6.56 -22.02 -9.20
N PRO A 100 -7.24 -20.87 -9.42
CA PRO A 100 -6.61 -19.72 -10.08
C PRO A 100 -5.36 -19.23 -9.36
N MET A 101 -5.40 -19.14 -8.02
CA MET A 101 -4.24 -18.74 -7.22
C MET A 101 -3.09 -19.75 -7.35
N LYS A 102 -3.36 -21.06 -7.26
CA LYS A 102 -2.34 -22.11 -7.45
C LYS A 102 -1.70 -22.03 -8.83
N ALA A 103 -2.51 -21.84 -9.88
CA ALA A 103 -2.02 -21.71 -11.25
C ALA A 103 -1.13 -20.47 -11.41
N TYR A 104 -1.49 -19.36 -10.79
CA TYR A 104 -0.67 -18.15 -10.81
C TYR A 104 0.63 -18.31 -10.01
N LEU A 105 0.56 -18.88 -8.81
CA LEU A 105 1.71 -19.16 -7.96
C LEU A 105 2.71 -20.12 -8.60
N ALA A 106 2.25 -21.04 -9.46
CA ALA A 106 3.11 -21.97 -10.20
C ALA A 106 3.96 -21.29 -11.28
N ARG A 107 3.60 -20.07 -11.72
CA ARG A 107 4.38 -19.26 -12.66
C ARG A 107 5.54 -18.51 -12.00
N ILE A 108 5.51 -18.36 -10.67
CA ILE A 108 6.54 -17.64 -9.93
C ILE A 108 7.76 -18.55 -9.79
N ASP A 109 8.89 -18.11 -10.33
CA ASP A 109 10.18 -18.77 -10.10
C ASP A 109 10.61 -18.57 -8.64
N ARG A 110 10.68 -19.69 -7.90
CA ARG A 110 11.07 -19.73 -6.49
C ARG A 110 12.49 -20.24 -6.26
N SER A 111 13.30 -20.32 -7.33
CA SER A 111 14.71 -20.70 -7.25
C SER A 111 15.51 -19.71 -6.40
N GLU A 112 16.65 -20.18 -5.87
CA GLU A 112 17.49 -19.34 -5.03
C GLU A 112 18.03 -18.14 -5.84
N ARG A 113 17.75 -16.93 -5.37
CA ARG A 113 18.18 -15.68 -6.01
C ARG A 113 18.11 -14.51 -5.04
N ARG A 114 18.64 -13.35 -5.41
CA ARG A 114 18.58 -12.15 -4.56
C ARG A 114 17.12 -11.78 -4.26
N THR A 115 16.82 -11.53 -2.99
CA THR A 115 15.44 -11.25 -2.54
C THR A 115 14.84 -10.02 -3.22
N ILE A 116 15.63 -8.98 -3.47
CA ILE A 116 15.18 -7.78 -4.17
C ILE A 116 14.75 -8.12 -5.60
N ASP A 117 15.54 -8.93 -6.31
CA ASP A 117 15.23 -9.35 -7.68
C ASP A 117 13.98 -10.23 -7.70
N PHE A 118 13.78 -11.10 -6.69
CA PHE A 118 12.52 -11.83 -6.46
C PHE A 118 11.31 -10.90 -6.33
N LEU A 119 11.36 -9.90 -5.44
CA LEU A 119 10.26 -8.96 -5.22
C LEU A 119 9.93 -8.14 -6.48
N ILE A 120 10.96 -7.67 -7.20
CA ILE A 120 10.79 -6.90 -8.44
C ILE A 120 10.05 -7.74 -9.49
N ASP A 121 10.41 -9.00 -9.68
CA ASP A 121 9.77 -9.83 -10.70
C ASP A 121 8.33 -10.19 -10.35
N VAL A 122 8.02 -10.51 -9.10
CA VAL A 122 6.62 -10.77 -8.69
C VAL A 122 5.77 -9.51 -8.88
N ASN A 123 6.28 -8.34 -8.51
CA ASN A 123 5.60 -7.07 -8.75
C ASN A 123 5.42 -6.79 -10.25
N ARG A 124 6.44 -7.07 -11.07
CA ARG A 124 6.39 -6.92 -12.54
C ARG A 124 5.35 -7.86 -13.15
N MET A 125 5.28 -9.11 -12.71
CA MET A 125 4.28 -10.08 -13.18
C MET A 125 2.86 -9.55 -12.94
N VAL A 126 2.55 -9.08 -11.72
CA VAL A 126 1.23 -8.49 -11.42
C VAL A 126 0.97 -7.26 -12.28
N SER A 127 1.96 -6.37 -12.43
CA SER A 127 1.83 -5.17 -13.26
C SER A 127 1.60 -5.46 -14.74
N GLN A 128 2.12 -6.57 -15.26
CA GLN A 128 1.96 -6.97 -16.66
C GLN A 128 0.63 -7.71 -16.90
N ASP A 129 0.21 -8.53 -15.95
CA ASP A 129 -0.95 -9.40 -16.08
C ASP A 129 -2.28 -8.72 -15.69
N VAL A 130 -2.24 -7.68 -14.85
CA VAL A 130 -3.43 -7.00 -14.35
C VAL A 130 -3.54 -5.60 -14.96
N ARG A 131 -4.49 -5.42 -15.87
CA ARG A 131 -4.77 -4.11 -16.49
C ARG A 131 -5.36 -3.13 -15.47
N TYR A 132 -4.74 -1.96 -15.33
CA TYR A 132 -5.22 -0.92 -14.43
C TYR A 132 -6.55 -0.32 -14.90
N LEU A 133 -7.51 -0.17 -13.98
CA LEU A 133 -8.79 0.50 -14.20
C LEU A 133 -9.18 1.34 -12.98
N ILE A 134 -9.83 2.49 -13.22
CA ILE A 134 -10.43 3.29 -12.15
C ILE A 134 -11.77 2.67 -11.79
N ARG A 135 -11.99 2.43 -10.48
CA ARG A 135 -13.21 1.81 -9.95
C ARG A 135 -13.84 2.72 -8.91
N MET A 136 -15.14 2.94 -9.04
CA MET A 136 -15.92 3.76 -8.10
C MET A 136 -16.57 2.91 -6.99
N GLU A 137 -16.64 1.59 -7.18
CA GLU A 137 -17.26 0.69 -6.20
C GLU A 137 -16.44 0.64 -4.91
N PRO A 138 -17.08 0.52 -3.73
CA PRO A 138 -16.37 0.27 -2.49
C PRO A 138 -15.76 -1.14 -2.46
N GLY A 139 -14.81 -1.36 -1.54
CA GLY A 139 -14.21 -2.68 -1.31
C GLY A 139 -12.97 -2.96 -2.17
N VAL A 140 -12.46 -4.19 -2.10
CA VAL A 140 -11.31 -4.68 -2.86
C VAL A 140 -11.73 -5.98 -3.52
N GLN A 141 -11.37 -6.21 -4.77
CA GLN A 141 -11.51 -7.52 -5.41
C GLN A 141 -10.74 -8.56 -4.59
N THR A 142 -11.30 -9.75 -4.48
CA THR A 142 -10.53 -10.91 -4.04
C THR A 142 -9.39 -11.21 -5.03
N PRO A 143 -8.35 -11.93 -4.60
CA PRO A 143 -7.30 -12.36 -5.52
C PRO A 143 -7.87 -13.13 -6.73
N ASP A 144 -8.83 -14.02 -6.51
CA ASP A 144 -9.47 -14.81 -7.55
C ASP A 144 -10.24 -13.96 -8.56
N GLU A 145 -10.98 -12.95 -8.09
CA GLU A 145 -11.66 -11.99 -8.98
C GLU A 145 -10.63 -11.19 -9.79
N THR A 146 -9.56 -10.70 -9.15
CA THR A 146 -8.50 -9.93 -9.82
C THR A 146 -7.83 -10.75 -10.92
N LEU A 147 -7.52 -12.02 -10.62
CA LEU A 147 -6.92 -12.96 -11.57
C LEU A 147 -7.89 -13.32 -12.71
N SER A 148 -9.16 -13.53 -12.41
CA SER A 148 -10.18 -13.89 -13.40
C SER A 148 -10.50 -12.74 -14.35
N LEU A 149 -10.56 -11.51 -13.83
CA LEU A 149 -10.82 -10.30 -14.60
C LEU A 149 -9.59 -9.78 -15.34
N ALA A 150 -8.39 -10.20 -14.93
CA ALA A 150 -7.11 -9.66 -15.39
C ALA A 150 -7.08 -8.12 -15.39
N SER A 151 -7.82 -7.50 -14.46
CA SER A 151 -7.94 -6.05 -14.36
C SER A 151 -8.47 -5.61 -13.01
N GLY A 152 -8.01 -4.45 -12.55
CA GLY A 152 -8.34 -3.91 -11.24
C GLY A 152 -7.77 -2.52 -10.99
N SER A 153 -8.17 -1.92 -9.88
CA SER A 153 -7.63 -0.67 -9.37
C SER A 153 -6.39 -0.91 -8.50
N CYS A 154 -5.71 0.15 -8.04
CA CYS A 154 -4.48 0.04 -7.23
C CYS A 154 -4.65 -0.89 -6.01
N ARG A 155 -5.81 -0.84 -5.35
CA ARG A 155 -6.15 -1.72 -4.21
C ARG A 155 -6.27 -3.19 -4.60
N ASP A 156 -6.76 -3.51 -5.80
CA ASP A 156 -7.00 -4.88 -6.24
C ASP A 156 -5.65 -5.56 -6.56
N SER A 157 -4.81 -4.91 -7.35
CA SER A 157 -3.45 -5.35 -7.64
C SER A 157 -2.59 -5.45 -6.36
N THR A 158 -2.73 -4.49 -5.46
CA THR A 158 -2.05 -4.52 -4.16
C THR A 158 -2.46 -5.73 -3.33
N TRP A 159 -3.76 -6.01 -3.25
CA TRP A 159 -4.25 -7.12 -2.44
C TRP A 159 -3.87 -8.49 -3.03
N LEU A 160 -3.89 -8.62 -4.36
CA LEU A 160 -3.33 -9.77 -5.03
C LEU A 160 -1.83 -9.95 -4.68
N LEU A 161 -1.02 -8.89 -4.81
CA LEU A 161 0.41 -8.94 -4.51
C LEU A 161 0.69 -9.34 -3.06
N VAL A 162 -0.05 -8.79 -2.09
CA VAL A 162 0.05 -9.19 -0.67
C VAL A 162 -0.16 -10.71 -0.53
N ASN A 163 -1.21 -11.26 -1.13
CA ASN A 163 -1.51 -12.69 -1.01
C ASN A 163 -0.44 -13.56 -1.71
N LEU A 164 0.05 -13.15 -2.88
CA LEU A 164 1.13 -13.85 -3.58
C LEU A 164 2.41 -13.93 -2.72
N LEU A 165 2.84 -12.80 -2.16
CA LEU A 165 4.03 -12.76 -1.31
C LEU A 165 3.87 -13.62 -0.05
N ARG A 166 2.69 -13.61 0.58
CA ARG A 166 2.39 -14.48 1.73
C ARG A 166 2.45 -15.97 1.38
N HIS A 167 1.91 -16.37 0.23
CA HIS A 167 2.04 -17.75 -0.29
C HIS A 167 3.46 -18.12 -0.71
N CYS A 168 4.33 -17.12 -0.92
CA CYS A 168 5.77 -17.29 -1.13
C CYS A 168 6.56 -17.30 0.19
N GLY A 169 5.90 -17.19 1.35
CA GLY A 169 6.52 -17.23 2.67
C GLY A 169 7.08 -15.88 3.14
N LEU A 170 6.69 -14.77 2.49
CA LEU A 170 7.14 -13.43 2.82
C LEU A 170 6.02 -12.64 3.53
N ALA A 171 6.38 -12.00 4.63
CA ALA A 171 5.46 -11.13 5.37
C ALA A 171 5.10 -9.91 4.49
N ALA A 172 3.81 -9.73 4.22
CA ALA A 172 3.31 -8.65 3.38
C ALA A 172 2.03 -8.03 3.96
N ARG A 173 1.80 -6.74 3.69
CA ARG A 173 0.65 -6.00 4.22
C ARG A 173 0.10 -5.03 3.20
N PHE A 174 -1.21 -4.81 3.26
CA PHE A 174 -1.85 -3.76 2.49
C PHE A 174 -1.55 -2.40 3.13
N THR A 175 -1.03 -1.47 2.35
CA THR A 175 -0.84 -0.07 2.76
C THR A 175 -1.64 0.86 1.87
N SER A 176 -2.12 1.97 2.41
CA SER A 176 -2.81 3.01 1.65
C SER A 176 -2.39 4.38 2.12
N GLY A 177 -2.48 5.34 1.20
CA GLY A 177 -2.08 6.72 1.44
C GLY A 177 -2.44 7.61 0.27
N TYR A 178 -1.70 8.70 0.15
CA TYR A 178 -1.85 9.68 -0.92
C TYR A 178 -0.68 9.53 -1.89
N LEU A 179 -1.00 9.46 -3.18
CA LEU A 179 -0.05 9.60 -4.27
C LEU A 179 -0.10 11.06 -4.71
N ILE A 180 0.96 11.80 -4.38
CA ILE A 180 1.16 13.17 -4.83
C ILE A 180 2.20 13.10 -5.93
N GLN A 181 1.83 13.50 -7.15
CA GLN A 181 2.77 13.66 -8.25
C GLN A 181 2.73 15.11 -8.69
N LEU A 182 3.91 15.72 -8.70
CA LEU A 182 4.11 17.06 -9.24
C LEU A 182 4.61 16.96 -10.68
N VAL A 183 4.29 17.97 -11.47
CA VAL A 183 4.90 18.12 -12.80
C VAL A 183 6.41 18.19 -12.62
N PRO A 184 7.18 17.33 -13.30
CA PRO A 184 8.62 17.38 -13.18
C PRO A 184 9.15 18.69 -13.78
N ASP A 185 10.04 19.37 -13.06
CA ASP A 185 10.69 20.61 -13.52
C ASP A 185 11.47 20.41 -14.84
N VAL A 186 11.95 19.18 -15.06
CA VAL A 186 12.69 18.79 -16.26
C VAL A 186 12.03 17.55 -16.87
N LYS A 187 11.64 17.64 -18.14
CA LYS A 187 11.11 16.49 -18.89
C LYS A 187 12.21 15.43 -19.05
N ALA A 188 11.84 14.17 -18.82
CA ALA A 188 12.75 13.05 -19.01
C ALA A 188 13.25 13.01 -20.47
N LEU A 189 14.57 12.87 -20.65
CA LEU A 189 15.19 12.68 -21.96
C LEU A 189 14.95 11.24 -22.47
N ASP A 190 14.97 10.27 -21.56
CA ASP A 190 14.65 8.86 -21.79
C ASP A 190 13.72 8.34 -20.66
N GLY A 191 12.68 7.59 -21.03
CA GLY A 191 11.68 7.03 -20.10
C GLY A 191 10.33 7.78 -20.10
N PRO A 192 9.35 7.33 -19.30
CA PRO A 192 8.05 7.98 -19.25
C PRO A 192 8.20 9.40 -18.70
N SER A 193 7.79 10.38 -19.51
CA SER A 193 7.47 11.73 -19.04
C SER A 193 6.48 11.58 -17.89
N GLY A 194 6.80 12.08 -16.70
CA GLY A 194 5.89 12.04 -15.56
C GLY A 194 4.56 12.75 -15.85
N THR A 195 3.76 13.00 -14.81
CA THR A 195 2.48 13.70 -14.99
C THR A 195 2.64 15.09 -15.63
N GLU A 196 1.69 15.48 -16.49
CA GLU A 196 1.64 16.83 -17.08
C GLU A 196 0.99 17.87 -16.15
N VAL A 197 0.32 17.39 -15.09
CA VAL A 197 -0.34 18.24 -14.08
C VAL A 197 -0.01 17.76 -12.68
N ASP A 198 0.04 18.69 -11.73
CA ASP A 198 0.08 18.34 -10.31
C ASP A 198 -1.21 17.62 -9.95
N PHE A 199 -1.11 16.47 -9.30
CA PHE A 199 -2.30 15.78 -8.80
C PHE A 199 -2.05 15.10 -7.47
N THR A 200 -3.15 14.81 -6.79
CA THR A 200 -3.18 14.08 -5.52
C THR A 200 -4.31 13.07 -5.58
N ASP A 201 -3.97 11.79 -5.49
CA ASP A 201 -4.93 10.69 -5.50
C ASP A 201 -4.78 9.82 -4.26
N LEU A 202 -5.85 9.09 -3.92
CA LEU A 202 -5.74 7.97 -2.99
C LEU A 202 -5.12 6.78 -3.70
N HIS A 203 -4.15 6.13 -3.05
CA HIS A 203 -3.47 4.97 -3.62
C HIS A 203 -3.24 3.88 -2.58
N ALA A 204 -2.98 2.67 -3.07
CA ALA A 204 -2.67 1.50 -2.27
C ALA A 204 -1.38 0.85 -2.77
N TRP A 205 -0.60 0.29 -1.85
CA TRP A 205 0.68 -0.37 -2.10
C TRP A 205 0.81 -1.61 -1.21
N CYS A 206 1.67 -2.55 -1.62
CA CYS A 206 2.02 -3.75 -0.87
C CYS A 206 3.37 -3.59 -0.17
#